data_AF-K1TYJ5-F1
#
_entry.id   AF-K1TYJ5-F1
#
_cell.length_a   1.000
_cell.length_b   1.000
_cell.length_c   1.000
_cell.angle_alpha   90.00
_cell.angle_beta   90.00
_cell.angle_gamma   90.00
#
_symmetry.space_group_name_H-M   'P 1'
#
loop_
_entity.id
_entity.type
_entity.pdbx_description
1 polymer ?
#
loop_
_entity_poly.entity_id
_entity_poly.type
_entity_poly.pdbx_seq_one_letter_code
_entity_poly.pdbx_strand_id
1 'polypeptide(L)'
;MSKLLKGECAEMNKPTLKEQAHGEIEKIFRILLPQNGLQVREEQITLCHAMLDTLLKNNIALCDAGVGIGKTYAYLTACILLKKFAPHGPAGSQPVVISTSSVALQDAIIEEYIPFLSRIFLENRVISKPIRAIVRK
;
A
#
# COMPACT_ATOMS: atom_id res chain seq x y z
N MET A 1 3.54 17.56 -54.54
CA MET A 1 4.45 16.42 -54.24
C MET A 1 5.35 16.83 -53.09
N SER A 2 5.45 16.22 -51.93
CA SER A 2 4.63 15.26 -51.19
C SER A 2 5.42 15.03 -49.90
N LYS A 3 4.74 15.20 -48.75
CA LYS A 3 4.94 14.49 -47.47
C LYS A 3 6.38 14.33 -46.96
N LEU A 4 6.65 14.83 -45.76
CA LEU A 4 6.65 13.96 -44.58
C LEU A 4 6.53 14.81 -43.30
N LEU A 5 5.35 14.74 -42.68
CA LEU A 5 5.13 15.07 -41.29
C LEU A 5 5.95 14.08 -40.45
N LYS A 6 7.00 14.55 -39.77
CA LYS A 6 7.45 13.88 -38.55
C LYS A 6 6.59 14.41 -37.42
N GLY A 7 5.52 13.66 -37.14
CA GLY A 7 4.83 13.76 -35.86
C GLY A 7 5.76 13.24 -34.78
N GLU A 8 6.49 14.15 -34.13
CA GLU A 8 7.00 13.91 -32.79
C GLU A 8 5.81 14.10 -31.84
N CYS A 9 4.97 13.07 -31.75
CA CYS A 9 4.03 12.95 -30.64
C CYS A 9 4.88 12.71 -29.39
N ALA A 10 4.86 13.70 -28.49
CA ALA A 10 5.46 13.61 -27.16
C ALA A 10 5.07 12.28 -26.48
N GLU A 11 6.03 11.38 -26.32
CA GLU A 11 5.96 10.31 -25.33
C GLU A 11 6.02 11.00 -23.95
N MET A 12 4.85 11.36 -23.43
CA MET A 12 4.70 11.76 -22.03
C MET A 12 5.26 10.63 -21.16
N ASN A 13 6.34 10.91 -20.43
CA ASN A 13 6.94 10.04 -19.41
C ASN A 13 5.85 9.40 -18.54
N LYS A 14 5.48 8.15 -18.82
CA LYS A 14 4.57 7.41 -17.95
C LYS A 14 5.31 7.12 -16.65
N PRO A 15 4.70 7.38 -15.48
CA PRO A 15 5.34 7.10 -14.21
C PRO A 15 5.65 5.60 -14.10
N THR A 16 6.83 5.29 -13.57
CA THR A 16 7.26 3.93 -13.24
C THR A 16 6.27 3.27 -12.28
N LEU A 17 6.24 1.93 -12.23
CA LEU A 17 5.39 1.20 -11.26
C LEU A 17 5.65 1.63 -9.82
N LYS A 18 6.89 1.98 -9.50
CA LYS A 18 7.26 2.52 -8.20
C LYS A 18 6.59 3.87 -7.96
N GLU A 19 6.73 4.83 -8.88
CA GLU A 19 6.10 6.15 -8.74
C GLU A 19 4.57 6.05 -8.65
N GLN A 20 3.97 5.14 -9.41
CA GLN A 20 2.54 4.84 -9.31
C GLN A 20 2.15 4.31 -7.93
N ALA A 21 2.94 3.40 -7.36
CA ALA A 21 2.69 2.86 -6.03
C ALA A 21 2.80 3.93 -4.94
N HIS A 22 3.80 4.81 -5.03
CA HIS A 22 3.93 5.94 -4.12
C HIS A 22 2.77 6.95 -4.29
N GLY A 23 2.37 7.26 -5.52
CA GLY A 23 1.19 8.09 -5.77
C GLY A 23 -0.10 7.46 -5.22
N GLU A 24 -0.21 6.14 -5.23
CA GLU A 24 -1.35 5.44 -4.65
C GLU A 24 -1.36 5.50 -3.11
N ILE A 25 -0.20 5.45 -2.45
CA ILE A 25 -0.09 5.72 -1.00
C ILE A 25 -0.65 7.10 -0.68
N GLU A 26 -0.19 8.13 -1.40
CA GLU A 26 -0.63 9.52 -1.17
C GLU A 26 -2.15 9.66 -1.33
N LYS A 27 -2.71 9.09 -2.40
CA LYS A 27 -4.16 9.06 -2.62
C LYS A 27 -4.89 8.34 -1.48
N ILE A 28 -4.40 7.19 -1.04
CA ILE A 28 -5.02 6.41 0.04
C ILE A 28 -5.09 7.23 1.32
N PHE A 29 -3.95 7.74 1.80
CA PHE A 29 -3.90 8.38 3.12
C PHE A 29 -4.42 9.82 3.14
N ARG A 30 -4.35 10.56 2.03
CA ARG A 30 -4.83 11.95 1.98
C ARG A 30 -6.27 12.10 1.52
N ILE A 31 -6.82 11.10 0.83
CA ILE A 31 -8.16 11.19 0.22
C ILE A 31 -9.05 10.05 0.71
N LEU A 32 -8.70 8.80 0.42
CA LEU A 32 -9.60 7.67 0.61
C LEU A 32 -9.88 7.37 2.08
N LEU A 33 -8.84 7.32 2.91
CA LEU A 33 -8.98 7.06 4.35
C LEU A 33 -9.68 8.22 5.07
N PRO A 34 -9.35 9.51 4.79
CA PRO A 34 -10.08 10.63 5.38
C PRO A 34 -11.56 10.71 5.01
N GLN A 35 -11.91 10.41 3.76
CA GLN A 35 -13.32 10.32 3.35
C GLN A 35 -14.10 9.22 4.08
N ASN A 36 -13.40 8.28 4.72
CA ASN A 36 -13.96 7.21 5.53
C ASN A 36 -13.71 7.41 7.04
N GLY A 37 -13.50 8.66 7.48
CA GLY A 37 -13.49 9.02 8.90
C GLY A 37 -12.14 8.91 9.61
N LEU A 38 -11.05 8.65 8.88
CA LEU A 38 -9.69 8.72 9.45
C LEU A 38 -9.09 10.13 9.33
N GLN A 39 -8.05 10.41 10.10
CA GLN A 39 -7.31 11.67 10.02
C GLN A 39 -6.02 11.48 9.22
N VAL A 40 -5.61 12.52 8.49
CA VAL A 40 -4.30 12.55 7.82
C VAL A 40 -3.20 12.66 8.87
N ARG A 41 -2.19 11.79 8.78
CA ARG A 41 -1.02 11.77 9.66
C ARG A 41 0.26 11.55 8.85
N GLU A 42 1.09 12.57 8.71
CA GLU A 42 2.29 12.55 7.85
C GLU A 42 3.27 11.42 8.21
N GLU A 43 3.42 11.13 9.50
CA GLU A 43 4.31 10.07 9.99
C GLU A 43 3.85 8.69 9.51
N GLN A 44 2.54 8.48 9.39
CA GLN A 44 1.95 7.24 8.89
C GLN A 44 2.21 7.06 7.39
N ILE A 45 2.10 8.16 6.63
CA ILE A 45 2.39 8.20 5.19
C ILE A 45 3.88 7.91 4.95
N THR A 46 4.74 8.60 5.71
CA THR A 46 6.20 8.43 5.68
C THR A 46 6.59 6.99 5.99
N LEU A 47 6.03 6.39 7.04
CA LEU A 47 6.25 4.99 7.39
C LEU A 47 5.79 4.05 6.26
N CYS A 48 4.62 4.29 5.67
CA CYS A 48 4.11 3.47 4.58
C CYS A 48 5.04 3.47 3.37
N HIS A 49 5.57 4.64 2.98
CA HIS A 49 6.56 4.75 1.90
C HIS A 49 7.85 4.00 2.22
N ALA A 50 8.41 4.22 3.41
CA ALA A 50 9.65 3.57 3.82
C ALA A 50 9.52 2.03 3.83
N MET A 51 8.38 1.52 4.30
CA MET A 51 8.09 0.09 4.30
C MET A 51 7.90 -0.47 2.89
N LEU A 52 7.14 0.21 2.02
CA LEU A 52 6.97 -0.21 0.64
C LEU A 52 8.32 -0.28 -0.10
N ASP A 53 9.15 0.75 0.04
CA ASP A 53 10.49 0.80 -0.56
C ASP A 53 11.37 -0.37 -0.10
N THR A 54 11.33 -0.68 1.19
CA THR A 54 12.07 -1.80 1.77
C THR A 54 11.61 -3.14 1.22
N LEU A 55 10.29 -3.34 1.17
CA LEU A 55 9.68 -4.56 0.65
C LEU A 55 9.97 -4.77 -0.83
N LEU A 56 9.91 -3.71 -1.65
CA LEU A 56 10.24 -3.77 -3.08
C LEU A 56 11.70 -4.12 -3.34
N LYS A 57 12.61 -3.68 -2.45
CA LYS A 57 14.04 -4.02 -2.50
C LYS A 57 14.35 -5.40 -1.90
N ASN A 58 13.37 -6.08 -1.31
CA ASN A 58 13.54 -7.33 -0.57
C ASN A 58 14.60 -7.21 0.55
N ASN A 59 14.61 -6.06 1.23
CA ASN A 59 15.53 -5.74 2.32
C ASN A 59 14.85 -5.82 3.69
N ILE A 60 15.64 -5.71 4.74
CA ILE A 60 15.16 -5.57 6.13
C ILE A 60 15.21 -4.08 6.50
N ALA A 61 14.16 -3.59 7.16
CA ALA A 61 14.16 -2.27 7.79
C ALA A 61 13.77 -2.38 9.26
N LEU A 62 14.36 -1.50 10.07
CA LEU A 62 13.95 -1.23 11.43
C LEU A 62 13.27 0.14 11.44
N CYS A 63 11.98 0.17 11.75
CA CYS A 63 11.19 1.40 11.78
C CYS A 63 10.76 1.67 13.21
N ASP A 64 11.29 2.73 13.82
CA ASP A 64 10.72 3.27 15.05
C ASP A 64 9.62 4.26 14.70
N ALA A 65 8.52 4.18 15.43
CA ALA A 65 7.37 5.03 15.22
C ALA A 65 6.63 5.17 16.56
N GLY A 66 6.27 6.41 16.91
CA GLY A 66 5.61 6.73 18.17
C GLY A 66 4.33 5.93 18.43
N VAL A 67 3.92 5.81 19.69
CA VAL A 67 2.65 5.18 20.07
C VAL A 67 1.49 6.02 19.54
N GLY A 68 0.41 5.38 19.08
CA GLY A 68 -0.82 6.06 18.66
C GLY A 68 -0.82 6.66 17.24
N ILE A 69 0.31 6.67 16.53
CA ILE A 69 0.40 7.31 15.19
C ILE A 69 -0.38 6.57 14.09
N GLY A 70 -0.86 5.34 14.36
CA GLY A 70 -1.61 4.53 13.39
C GLY A 70 -0.75 3.61 12.50
N LYS A 71 0.37 3.10 13.03
CA LYS A 71 1.30 2.18 12.33
C LYS A 71 0.62 1.03 11.57
N THR A 72 -0.47 0.50 12.13
CA THR A 72 -1.22 -0.63 11.55
C THR A 72 -1.66 -0.40 10.12
N TYR A 73 -2.31 0.74 9.84
CA TYR A 73 -2.73 1.04 8.47
C TYR A 73 -1.54 1.27 7.53
N ALA A 74 -0.42 1.81 8.02
CA ALA A 74 0.79 2.03 7.21
C ALA A 74 1.38 0.70 6.72
N TYR A 75 1.68 -0.23 7.63
CA TYR A 75 2.29 -1.49 7.23
C TYR A 75 1.33 -2.39 6.42
N LEU A 76 0.03 -2.37 6.74
CA LEU A 76 -0.97 -3.13 5.97
C LEU A 76 -1.05 -2.60 4.54
N THR A 77 -1.18 -1.27 4.38
CA THR A 77 -1.27 -0.63 3.07
C THR A 77 -0.02 -0.91 2.23
N ALA A 78 1.18 -0.77 2.81
CA ALA A 78 2.43 -1.08 2.13
C ALA A 78 2.46 -2.54 1.62
N CYS A 79 2.03 -3.50 2.44
CA CYS A 79 1.97 -4.91 2.07
C CYS A 79 0.96 -5.18 0.94
N ILE A 80 -0.20 -4.53 0.98
CA ILE A 80 -1.24 -4.68 -0.06
C ILE A 80 -0.76 -4.09 -1.39
N LEU A 81 -0.09 -2.92 -1.37
CA LEU A 81 0.45 -2.31 -2.58
C LEU A 81 1.63 -3.09 -3.15
N LEU A 82 2.47 -3.71 -2.30
CA LEU A 82 3.49 -4.66 -2.77
C LEU A 82 2.85 -5.79 -3.61
N LYS A 83 1.73 -6.36 -3.13
CA LYS A 83 0.99 -7.40 -3.86
C LYS A 83 0.43 -6.91 -5.19
N LYS A 84 0.05 -5.65 -5.27
CA LYS A 84 -0.49 -5.05 -6.50
C LYS A 84 0.60 -4.75 -7.52
N PHE A 85 1.70 -4.12 -7.11
CA PHE A 85 2.70 -3.57 -8.04
C PHE A 85 3.87 -4.52 -8.32
N ALA A 86 4.11 -5.51 -7.47
CA ALA A 86 5.16 -6.51 -7.66
C ALA A 86 4.65 -7.96 -7.45
N PRO A 87 3.50 -8.38 -8.02
CA PRO A 87 2.86 -9.67 -7.71
C PRO A 87 3.74 -10.89 -8.02
N HIS A 88 4.68 -10.76 -8.96
CA HIS A 88 5.61 -11.81 -9.38
C HIS A 88 7.03 -11.62 -8.81
N GLY A 89 7.24 -10.60 -7.98
CA GLY A 89 8.52 -10.38 -7.30
C GLY A 89 8.75 -11.39 -6.17
N PRO A 90 10.00 -11.50 -5.67
CA PRO A 90 10.33 -12.42 -4.57
C PRO A 90 9.42 -12.23 -3.35
N ALA A 91 9.24 -10.99 -2.90
CA ALA A 91 8.35 -10.68 -1.77
C ALA A 91 6.86 -10.67 -2.17
N GLY A 92 6.52 -10.14 -3.34
CA GLY A 92 5.12 -9.99 -3.75
C GLY A 92 4.42 -11.28 -4.17
N SER A 93 5.16 -12.36 -4.43
CA SER A 93 4.57 -13.69 -4.68
C SER A 93 4.22 -14.47 -3.40
N GLN A 94 4.84 -14.14 -2.25
CA GLN A 94 4.73 -14.89 -0.99
C GLN A 94 3.69 -14.31 -0.02
N PRO A 95 2.92 -15.12 0.72
CA PRO A 95 2.03 -14.58 1.77
C PRO A 95 2.76 -13.63 2.71
N VAL A 96 2.07 -12.56 3.14
CA VAL A 96 2.63 -11.63 4.14
C VAL A 96 2.30 -12.16 5.52
N VAL A 97 3.32 -12.25 6.38
CA VAL A 97 3.18 -12.63 7.78
C VAL A 97 3.42 -11.41 8.65
N ILE A 98 2.46 -11.10 9.52
CA ILE A 98 2.55 -10.02 10.50
C ILE A 98 2.61 -10.67 11.87
N SER A 99 3.73 -10.51 12.55
CA SER A 99 3.90 -10.96 13.94
C SER A 99 3.63 -9.81 14.90
N THR A 100 2.88 -10.08 15.96
CA THR A 100 2.56 -9.10 17.01
C THR A 100 2.47 -9.81 18.36
N SER A 101 2.84 -9.09 19.42
CA SER A 101 2.88 -9.59 20.79
C SER A 101 1.51 -9.63 21.48
N SER A 102 0.46 -9.06 20.88
CA SER A 102 -0.86 -8.94 21.51
C SER A 102 -1.94 -9.64 20.70
N VAL A 103 -2.69 -10.53 21.36
CA VAL A 103 -3.91 -11.16 20.81
C VAL A 103 -4.94 -10.09 20.46
N ALA A 104 -5.13 -9.06 21.29
CA ALA A 104 -6.05 -7.98 21.00
C ALA A 104 -5.72 -7.23 19.69
N LEU A 105 -4.43 -7.07 19.37
CA LEU A 105 -4.05 -6.48 18.08
C LEU A 105 -4.26 -7.46 16.92
N GLN A 106 -4.08 -8.77 17.13
CA GLN A 106 -4.39 -9.78 16.10
C GLN A 106 -5.88 -9.75 15.78
N ASP A 107 -6.73 -9.74 16.80
CA ASP A 107 -8.19 -9.70 16.67
C ASP A 107 -8.62 -8.42 15.96
N ALA A 108 -8.13 -7.24 16.40
CA ALA A 108 -8.43 -5.98 15.74
C ALA A 108 -7.99 -5.98 14.26
N ILE A 109 -6.82 -6.54 13.93
CA ILE A 109 -6.36 -6.62 12.52
C ILE A 109 -7.35 -7.40 11.66
N ILE A 110 -7.86 -8.52 12.17
CA ILE A 110 -8.74 -9.43 11.43
C ILE A 110 -10.18 -8.93 11.38
N GLU A 111 -10.69 -8.39 12.48
CA GLU A 111 -12.09 -8.03 12.66
C GLU A 111 -12.38 -6.59 12.23
N GLU A 112 -11.39 -5.70 12.30
CA GLU A 112 -11.58 -4.27 12.04
C GLU A 112 -10.72 -3.76 10.88
N TYR A 113 -9.39 -3.81 11.01
CA TYR A 113 -8.48 -3.14 10.06
C TYR A 113 -8.56 -3.73 8.65
N ILE A 114 -8.52 -5.06 8.51
CA ILE A 114 -8.57 -5.71 7.20
C ILE A 114 -9.94 -5.56 6.54
N PRO A 115 -11.07 -5.81 7.22
CA PRO A 115 -12.40 -5.54 6.65
C PRO A 115 -12.56 -4.09 6.19
N PHE A 116 -12.12 -3.13 7.01
CA PHE A 116 -12.18 -1.70 6.69
C PHE A 116 -11.35 -1.35 5.44
N LEU A 117 -10.08 -1.73 5.40
CA LEU A 117 -9.22 -1.48 4.24
C LEU A 117 -9.72 -2.21 2.99
N SER A 118 -10.16 -3.46 3.13
CA SER A 118 -10.64 -4.27 2.02
C SER A 118 -11.85 -3.63 1.36
N ARG A 119 -12.80 -3.12 2.15
CA ARG A 119 -13.97 -2.39 1.64
C ARG A 119 -13.56 -1.16 0.84
N ILE A 120 -12.79 -0.26 1.46
CA ILE A 120 -12.38 1.00 0.83
C ILE A 120 -11.59 0.74 -0.46
N PHE A 121 -10.65 -0.22 -0.43
CA PHE A 121 -9.78 -0.49 -1.57
C PHE A 121 -10.54 -1.15 -2.73
N LEU A 122 -11.54 -1.98 -2.44
CA LEU A 122 -12.44 -2.55 -3.45
C LEU A 122 -13.34 -1.48 -4.08
N GLU A 123 -14.04 -0.70 -3.25
CA GLU A 123 -14.94 0.37 -3.70
C GLU A 123 -14.23 1.37 -4.63
N ASN A 124 -12.96 1.67 -4.32
CA ASN A 124 -12.14 2.63 -5.07
C ASN A 124 -11.25 1.98 -6.15
N ARG A 125 -11.42 0.68 -6.42
CA ARG A 125 -10.65 -0.08 -7.43
C ARG A 125 -9.12 -0.03 -7.23
N VAL A 126 -8.67 0.18 -5.98
CA VAL A 126 -7.26 0.01 -5.60
C VAL A 126 -6.88 -1.45 -5.75
N ILE A 127 -7.76 -2.38 -5.33
CA ILE A 127 -7.61 -3.82 -5.51
C ILE A 127 -8.83 -4.40 -6.25
N SER A 128 -8.67 -5.59 -6.84
CA SER A 128 -9.73 -6.27 -7.60
C SER A 128 -10.44 -7.39 -6.84
N LYS A 129 -9.93 -7.78 -5.67
CA LYS A 129 -10.46 -8.85 -4.82
C LYS A 129 -10.32 -8.48 -3.34
N PRO A 130 -11.23 -8.96 -2.47
CA PRO A 130 -11.11 -8.71 -1.04
C PRO A 130 -9.76 -9.18 -0.48
N ILE A 131 -9.26 -8.44 0.51
CA ILE A 131 -8.08 -8.84 1.27
C ILE A 131 -8.47 -10.06 2.10
N ARG A 132 -7.64 -11.10 2.07
CA ARG A 132 -7.82 -12.31 2.88
C ARG A 132 -6.69 -12.41 3.89
N ALA A 133 -7.04 -12.67 5.13
CA ALA A 133 -6.09 -12.94 6.21
C ALA A 133 -6.64 -14.00 7.14
N ILE A 134 -5.73 -14.67 7.84
CA ILE A 134 -6.01 -15.71 8.82
C ILE A 134 -5.07 -15.53 10.01
N VAL A 135 -5.54 -15.89 11.21
CA VAL A 135 -4.68 -16.03 12.38
C VAL A 135 -4.08 -17.44 12.37
N ARG A 136 -2.77 -17.53 12.59
CA ARG A 136 -2.07 -18.79 12.85
C ARG A 136 -1.66 -18.81 14.31
N LYS A 137 -2.14 -19.81 15.06
CA LYS A 137 -1.79 -20.09 16.45
C LYS A 137 -0.80 -21.25 16.51
#